data_AF-A0A524MUR5-F1
#
_entry.id   AF-A0A524MUR5-F1
#
_cell.length_a   1.000
_cell.length_b   1.000
_cell.length_c   1.000
_cell.angle_alpha   90.00
_cell.angle_beta   90.00
_cell.angle_gamma   90.00
#
_symmetry.space_group_name_H-M   'P 1'
#
loop_
_entity.id
_entity.type
_entity.pdbx_description
1 polymer ?
#
loop_
_entity_poly.entity_id
_entity_poly.type
_entity_poly.pdbx_seq_one_letter_code
_entity_poly.pdbx_strand_id
1 'polypeptide(L)'
;MTGTWVEWKSRCALGLCGEETRAVLRKFVERRFNLFVRRYAHKTALERHHMPAVPAEEAWHLFETRMLVPGARGEKRYKDWLFARVEVSSDPALQVLQSGATLVVRDAARDYLRREFPRRRSVSLSAPVFGSENGSATVEDFLAAPVDPCESVVAREYGRLARSHADRIFVGMTHRERIAVAAKQAGVSLASRAVEKVVGRRRSVINDAYVRFVRRAGQEIATAYPDEGRKEVIGLVVLTMGEIKESVFRWLKSEKRYAVFFKEVEGYGLR
;
A
#
# COMPACT_ATOMS: atom_id res chain seq x y z
N MET A 1 -9.36 37.52 -20.56
CA MET A 1 -8.72 36.20 -20.25
C MET A 1 -9.26 35.53 -18.98
N THR A 2 -9.58 36.24 -17.90
CA THR A 2 -10.33 35.62 -16.77
C THR A 2 -11.73 35.17 -17.16
N GLY A 3 -12.39 35.93 -18.05
CA GLY A 3 -13.72 35.60 -18.59
C GLY A 3 -13.82 34.23 -19.25
N THR A 4 -12.78 33.75 -19.95
CA THR A 4 -12.80 32.43 -20.60
C THR A 4 -12.83 31.28 -19.58
N TRP A 5 -12.11 31.42 -18.46
CA TRP A 5 -12.15 30.46 -17.36
C TRP A 5 -13.48 30.47 -16.61
N VAL A 6 -14.06 31.66 -16.40
CA VAL A 6 -15.38 31.82 -15.76
C VAL A 6 -16.48 31.23 -16.63
N GLU A 7 -16.45 31.50 -17.93
CA GLU A 7 -17.39 30.92 -18.90
C GLU A 7 -17.30 29.39 -18.87
N TRP A 8 -16.09 28.82 -18.97
CA TRP A 8 -15.91 27.38 -18.85
C TRP A 8 -16.40 26.84 -17.51
N LYS A 9 -16.20 27.56 -16.38
CA LYS A 9 -16.78 27.20 -15.09
C LYS A 9 -18.29 27.06 -15.18
N SER A 10 -18.97 28.10 -15.69
CA SER A 10 -20.43 28.18 -15.79
C SER A 10 -21.04 27.15 -16.74
N ARG A 11 -20.39 26.87 -17.87
CA ARG A 11 -20.90 25.97 -18.92
C ARG A 11 -20.57 24.50 -18.67
N CYS A 12 -19.82 24.18 -17.62
CA CYS A 12 -19.41 22.84 -17.18
C CYS A 12 -18.49 22.05 -18.14
N ALA A 13 -18.60 22.21 -19.45
CA ALA A 13 -17.78 21.54 -20.46
C ALA A 13 -17.30 22.53 -21.53
N LEU A 14 -16.09 22.33 -22.06
CA LEU A 14 -15.54 23.22 -23.09
C LEU A 14 -16.36 23.26 -24.38
N GLY A 15 -16.96 22.13 -24.78
CA GLY A 15 -17.82 22.06 -25.97
C GLY A 15 -19.03 23.00 -25.94
N LEU A 16 -19.42 23.46 -24.75
CA LEU A 16 -20.55 24.36 -24.51
C LEU A 16 -20.13 25.84 -24.40
N CYS A 17 -18.84 26.15 -24.56
CA CYS A 17 -18.31 27.51 -24.53
C CYS A 17 -18.25 28.13 -25.94
N GLY A 18 -18.21 29.46 -26.00
CA GLY A 18 -17.97 30.22 -27.22
C GLY A 18 -16.64 29.86 -27.89
N GLU A 19 -16.55 30.08 -29.21
CA GLU A 19 -15.39 29.70 -30.02
C GLU A 19 -14.07 30.31 -29.54
N GLU A 20 -14.08 31.58 -29.13
CA GLU A 20 -12.90 32.25 -28.58
C GLU A 20 -12.40 31.56 -27.29
N THR A 21 -13.32 31.28 -26.35
CA THR A 21 -13.01 30.55 -25.11
C THR A 21 -12.47 29.16 -25.41
N ARG A 22 -13.07 28.44 -26.36
CA ARG A 22 -12.59 27.13 -26.83
C ARG A 22 -11.15 27.21 -27.35
N ALA A 23 -10.86 28.16 -28.24
CA ALA A 23 -9.54 28.33 -28.83
C ALA A 23 -8.46 28.68 -27.79
N VAL A 24 -8.75 29.63 -26.90
CA VAL A 24 -7.81 30.07 -25.85
C VAL A 24 -7.48 28.94 -24.88
N LEU A 25 -8.51 28.23 -24.40
CA LEU A 25 -8.34 27.18 -23.40
C LEU A 25 -7.69 25.91 -24.00
N ARG A 26 -8.04 25.51 -25.23
CA ARG A 26 -7.36 24.42 -25.96
C ARG A 26 -5.88 24.70 -26.11
N LYS A 27 -5.52 25.88 -26.61
CA LYS A 27 -4.12 26.30 -26.80
C LYS A 27 -3.35 26.35 -25.48
N PHE A 28 -4.02 26.74 -24.39
CA PHE A 28 -3.42 26.74 -23.05
C PHE A 28 -3.04 25.32 -22.60
N VAL A 29 -3.97 24.36 -22.71
CA VAL A 29 -3.74 22.98 -22.27
C VAL A 29 -2.79 22.27 -23.21
N GLU A 30 -2.99 22.34 -24.53
CA GLU A 30 -2.14 21.72 -25.55
C GLU A 30 -0.65 22.03 -25.32
N ARG A 31 -0.31 23.32 -25.20
CA ARG A 31 1.08 23.77 -25.02
C ARG A 31 1.70 23.16 -23.77
N ARG A 32 0.99 23.18 -22.64
CA ARG A 32 1.48 22.68 -21.35
C ARG A 32 1.51 21.15 -21.30
N PHE A 33 0.52 20.50 -21.88
CA PHE A 33 0.43 19.06 -21.94
C PHE A 33 1.60 18.50 -22.73
N ASN A 34 1.82 19.00 -23.96
CA ASN A 34 2.94 18.60 -24.80
C ASN A 34 4.30 18.94 -24.17
N LEU A 35 4.42 20.06 -23.46
CA LEU A 35 5.61 20.38 -22.66
C LEU A 35 5.90 19.30 -21.62
N PHE A 36 4.88 18.86 -20.86
CA PHE A 36 5.06 17.83 -19.84
C PHE A 36 5.29 16.44 -20.41
N VAL A 37 4.61 16.09 -21.51
CA VAL A 37 4.85 14.86 -22.26
C VAL A 37 6.33 14.78 -22.67
N ARG A 38 6.86 15.80 -23.35
CA ARG A 38 8.28 15.87 -23.72
C ARG A 38 9.21 15.82 -22.51
N ARG A 39 8.87 16.56 -21.45
CA ARG A 39 9.67 16.60 -20.21
C ARG A 39 9.75 15.24 -19.52
N TYR A 40 8.68 14.44 -19.55
CA TYR A 40 8.60 13.16 -18.84
C TYR A 40 8.81 11.92 -19.71
N ALA A 41 8.92 12.08 -21.03
CA ALA A 41 9.20 11.01 -21.99
C ALA A 41 10.43 10.16 -21.64
N HIS A 42 11.45 10.75 -21.02
CA HIS A 42 12.65 10.01 -20.59
C HIS A 42 12.37 8.94 -19.52
N LYS A 43 11.18 8.91 -18.91
CA LYS A 43 10.77 7.91 -17.90
C LYS A 43 10.04 6.71 -18.51
N THR A 44 9.62 6.83 -19.76
CA THR A 44 8.94 5.77 -20.51
C THR A 44 9.95 5.04 -21.42
N ALA A 45 9.57 3.85 -21.90
CA ALA A 45 10.33 3.07 -22.88
C ALA A 45 10.43 3.75 -24.26
N LEU A 46 9.69 4.84 -24.46
CA LEU A 46 9.74 5.62 -25.69
C LEU A 46 11.13 6.24 -25.92
N GLU A 47 11.64 6.08 -27.14
CA GLU A 47 12.83 6.77 -27.61
C GLU A 47 12.55 8.27 -27.76
N ARG A 48 13.49 9.13 -27.35
CA ARG A 48 13.29 10.59 -27.28
C ARG A 48 12.92 11.23 -28.63
N HIS A 49 13.17 10.55 -29.74
CA HIS A 49 13.02 11.08 -31.10
C HIS A 49 11.65 10.82 -31.75
N HIS A 50 10.76 10.02 -31.13
CA HIS A 50 9.48 9.61 -31.71
C HIS A 50 8.26 10.00 -30.86
N MET A 51 8.29 11.14 -30.18
CA MET A 51 7.14 11.62 -29.39
C MET A 51 6.09 12.27 -30.28
N PRO A 52 4.93 11.63 -30.53
CA PRO A 52 3.83 12.31 -31.20
C PRO A 52 3.37 13.50 -30.34
N ALA A 53 3.11 14.62 -30.99
CA ALA A 53 2.40 15.71 -30.34
C ALA A 53 0.96 15.25 -30.10
N VAL A 54 0.47 15.40 -28.88
CA VAL A 54 -0.92 15.10 -28.55
C VAL A 54 -1.78 16.26 -29.05
N PRO A 55 -2.80 16.00 -29.90
CA PRO A 55 -3.69 17.04 -30.41
C PRO A 55 -4.39 17.82 -29.29
N ALA A 56 -4.69 19.09 -29.55
CA ALA A 56 -5.30 19.97 -28.54
C ALA A 56 -6.62 19.45 -27.97
N GLU A 57 -7.44 18.79 -28.80
CA GLU A 57 -8.74 18.24 -28.38
C GLU A 57 -8.57 17.07 -27.42
N GLU A 58 -7.64 16.16 -27.71
CA GLU A 58 -7.32 15.02 -26.86
C GLU A 58 -6.68 15.48 -25.54
N ALA A 59 -5.71 16.41 -25.61
CA ALA A 59 -5.07 16.98 -24.43
C ALA A 59 -6.10 17.65 -23.50
N TRP A 60 -7.09 18.34 -24.07
CA TRP A 60 -8.19 18.94 -23.32
C TRP A 60 -9.12 17.87 -22.70
N HIS A 61 -9.51 16.86 -23.48
CA HIS A 61 -10.34 15.76 -22.99
C HIS A 61 -9.68 15.04 -21.80
N LEU A 62 -8.38 14.75 -21.88
CA LEU A 62 -7.62 14.12 -20.79
C LEU A 62 -7.55 15.03 -19.55
N PHE A 63 -7.41 16.34 -19.75
CA PHE A 63 -7.44 17.32 -18.66
C PHE A 63 -8.81 17.35 -17.96
N GLU A 64 -9.92 17.43 -18.70
CA GLU A 64 -11.27 17.42 -18.13
C GLU A 64 -11.57 16.10 -17.42
N THR A 65 -11.27 14.96 -18.05
CA THR A 65 -11.41 13.65 -17.43
C THR A 65 -10.63 13.57 -16.11
N ARG A 66 -9.41 14.11 -16.06
CA ARG A 66 -8.61 14.11 -14.83
C ARG A 66 -9.24 14.91 -13.69
N MET A 67 -10.00 15.96 -14.00
CA MET A 67 -10.72 16.77 -13.02
C MET A 67 -12.00 16.10 -12.49
N LEU A 68 -12.57 15.16 -13.25
CA LEU A 68 -13.77 14.43 -12.89
C LEU A 68 -13.48 13.21 -12.01
N VAL A 69 -12.33 12.56 -12.17
CA VAL A 69 -11.94 11.40 -11.35
C VAL A 69 -11.66 11.83 -9.90
N PRO A 70 -12.42 11.33 -8.90
CA PRO A 70 -12.18 11.65 -7.49
C PRO A 70 -10.73 11.33 -7.10
N GLY A 71 -10.03 12.31 -6.53
CA GLY A 71 -8.71 12.12 -5.95
C GLY A 71 -8.77 11.87 -4.45
N ALA A 72 -7.68 11.37 -3.86
CA ALA A 72 -7.54 11.13 -2.42
C ALA A 72 -7.61 12.40 -1.53
N ARG A 73 -7.94 13.58 -2.07
CA ARG A 73 -7.96 14.88 -1.36
C ARG A 73 -9.38 15.43 -1.18
N GLY A 74 -10.30 14.57 -0.76
CA GLY A 74 -11.64 14.97 -0.32
C GLY A 74 -12.59 15.33 -1.46
N GLU A 75 -13.88 15.27 -1.14
CA GLU A 75 -15.05 15.23 -2.01
C GLU A 75 -15.29 16.49 -2.88
N LYS A 76 -14.39 17.48 -2.87
CA LYS A 76 -14.52 18.69 -3.69
C LYS A 76 -14.10 18.38 -5.14
N ARG A 77 -15.02 18.58 -6.08
CA ARG A 77 -14.75 18.48 -7.52
C ARG A 77 -13.58 19.41 -7.87
N TYR A 78 -12.62 18.92 -8.65
CA TYR A 78 -11.33 19.61 -8.86
C TYR A 78 -11.47 21.02 -9.47
N LYS A 79 -12.58 21.26 -10.18
CA LYS A 79 -12.97 22.56 -10.72
C LYS A 79 -13.32 23.57 -9.63
N ASP A 80 -14.04 23.14 -8.59
CA ASP A 80 -14.38 24.00 -7.45
C ASP A 80 -13.14 24.30 -6.62
N TRP A 81 -12.26 23.30 -6.46
CA TRP A 81 -10.93 23.51 -5.85
C TRP A 81 -10.12 24.58 -6.59
N LEU A 82 -10.13 24.58 -7.92
CA LEU A 82 -9.36 25.53 -8.72
C LEU A 82 -9.79 26.98 -8.47
N PHE A 83 -11.09 27.21 -8.33
CA PHE A 83 -11.65 28.54 -8.07
C PHE A 83 -11.60 28.94 -6.60
N ALA A 84 -11.76 28.01 -5.66
CA ALA A 84 -11.58 28.28 -4.23
C ALA A 84 -10.16 28.80 -3.92
N ARG A 85 -9.15 28.41 -4.72
CA ARG A 85 -7.79 28.95 -4.59
C ARG A 85 -7.67 30.44 -4.93
N VAL A 86 -8.55 30.95 -5.79
CA VAL A 86 -8.58 32.38 -6.13
C VAL A 86 -9.05 33.19 -4.94
N GLU A 87 -10.03 32.68 -4.19
CA GLU A 87 -10.63 33.36 -3.03
C GLU A 87 -9.65 33.52 -1.86
N VAL A 88 -8.65 32.65 -1.75
CA VAL A 88 -7.70 32.60 -0.61
C VAL A 88 -6.32 33.19 -0.97
N SER A 89 -6.09 33.57 -2.23
CA SER A 89 -4.79 34.06 -2.71
C SER A 89 -4.79 35.58 -2.93
N SER A 90 -3.68 36.23 -2.61
CA SER A 90 -3.43 37.65 -2.90
C SER A 90 -2.91 37.90 -4.32
N ASP A 91 -2.61 36.85 -5.08
CA ASP A 91 -2.06 36.96 -6.44
C ASP A 91 -3.17 37.23 -7.48
N PRO A 92 -2.83 37.75 -8.68
CA PRO A 92 -3.80 37.93 -9.75
C PRO A 92 -4.56 36.64 -10.07
N ALA A 93 -5.90 36.70 -10.06
CA ALA A 93 -6.78 35.54 -10.22
C ALA A 93 -6.41 34.64 -11.42
N LEU A 94 -6.05 35.25 -12.55
CA LEU A 94 -5.63 34.52 -13.75
C LEU A 94 -4.37 33.68 -13.51
N GLN A 95 -3.38 34.22 -12.80
CA GLN A 95 -2.14 33.51 -12.48
C GLN A 95 -2.41 32.34 -11.54
N VAL A 96 -3.26 32.54 -10.53
CA VAL A 96 -3.68 31.48 -9.61
C VAL A 96 -4.37 30.34 -10.36
N LEU A 97 -5.37 30.67 -11.20
CA LEU A 97 -6.10 29.69 -12.02
C LEU A 97 -5.16 28.95 -12.98
N GLN A 98 -4.33 29.66 -13.72
CA GLN A 98 -3.39 29.04 -14.67
C GLN A 98 -2.36 28.17 -13.96
N SER A 99 -1.86 28.57 -12.78
CA SER A 99 -0.92 27.77 -11.99
C SER A 99 -1.57 26.46 -11.54
N GLY A 100 -2.82 26.51 -11.07
CA GLY A 100 -3.57 25.32 -10.65
C GLY A 100 -3.93 24.41 -11.81
N ALA A 101 -4.42 24.96 -12.91
CA ALA A 101 -4.71 24.20 -14.11
C ALA A 101 -3.44 23.52 -14.65
N THR A 102 -2.28 24.20 -14.59
CA THR A 102 -1.00 23.61 -14.98
C THR A 102 -0.65 22.36 -14.16
N LEU A 103 -0.97 22.32 -12.86
CA LEU A 103 -0.77 21.13 -12.02
C LEU A 103 -1.63 19.96 -12.48
N VAL A 104 -2.88 20.22 -12.85
CA VAL A 104 -3.79 19.19 -13.38
C VAL A 104 -3.32 18.69 -14.74
N VAL A 105 -2.95 19.60 -15.64
CA VAL A 105 -2.38 19.24 -16.96
C VAL A 105 -1.13 18.38 -16.80
N ARG A 106 -0.27 18.70 -15.82
CA ARG A 106 0.92 17.90 -15.50
C ARG A 106 0.55 16.48 -15.08
N ASP A 107 -0.44 16.33 -14.21
CA ASP A 107 -0.84 15.04 -13.67
C ASP A 107 -1.58 14.21 -14.74
N ALA A 108 -2.42 14.85 -15.56
CA ALA A 108 -3.04 14.23 -16.75
C ALA A 108 -1.98 13.74 -17.75
N ALA A 109 -0.96 14.55 -18.05
CA ALA A 109 0.13 14.14 -18.94
C ALA A 109 0.95 12.97 -18.39
N ARG A 110 1.15 12.91 -17.06
CA ARG A 110 1.80 11.76 -16.42
C ARG A 110 0.95 10.50 -16.51
N ASP A 111 -0.35 10.61 -16.29
CA ASP A 111 -1.27 9.47 -16.36
C ASP A 111 -1.39 8.96 -17.80
N TYR A 112 -1.48 9.86 -18.79
CA TYR A 112 -1.38 9.52 -20.22
C TYR A 112 -0.11 8.73 -20.52
N LEU A 113 1.06 9.25 -20.14
CA LEU A 113 2.34 8.57 -20.40
C LEU A 113 2.44 7.19 -19.73
N ARG A 114 1.80 6.99 -18.57
CA ARG A 114 1.78 5.69 -17.89
C ARG A 114 0.88 4.67 -18.57
N ARG A 115 -0.19 5.13 -19.22
CA ARG A 115 -1.18 4.28 -19.89
C ARG A 115 -0.70 3.87 -21.27
N GLU A 116 -0.26 4.86 -22.06
CA GLU A 116 0.12 4.64 -23.45
C GLU A 116 1.51 4.03 -23.61
N PHE A 117 2.42 4.26 -22.65
CA PHE A 117 3.80 3.84 -22.78
C PHE A 117 4.27 3.01 -21.58
N PRO A 118 4.86 1.83 -21.82
CA PRO A 118 5.48 1.06 -20.76
C PRO A 118 6.60 1.86 -20.09
N ARG A 119 6.82 1.60 -18.80
CA ARG A 119 7.95 2.21 -18.08
C ARG A 119 9.26 1.70 -18.67
N ARG A 120 10.30 2.53 -18.65
CA ARG A 120 11.63 2.18 -19.17
C ARG A 120 12.28 0.91 -18.57
N ARG A 121 11.76 0.44 -17.43
CA ARG A 121 12.19 -0.76 -16.71
C ARG A 121 11.02 -1.74 -16.47
N SER A 122 9.94 -1.67 -17.25
CA SER A 122 8.93 -2.71 -17.20
C SER A 122 9.49 -3.95 -17.90
N VAL A 123 9.52 -5.06 -17.19
CA VAL A 123 9.82 -6.37 -17.74
C VAL A 123 8.48 -7.00 -18.12
N SER A 124 8.41 -7.69 -19.26
CA SER A 124 7.21 -8.45 -19.62
C SER A 124 6.91 -9.49 -18.54
N LEU A 125 5.64 -9.72 -18.22
CA LEU A 125 5.28 -10.82 -17.32
C LEU A 125 5.66 -12.18 -17.92
N SER A 126 5.56 -12.30 -19.24
CA SER A 126 6.04 -13.46 -19.99
C SER A 126 7.56 -13.51 -20.17
N ALA A 127 8.33 -12.56 -19.62
CA ALA A 127 9.78 -12.61 -19.74
C ALA A 127 10.32 -13.77 -18.89
N PRO A 128 11.30 -14.53 -19.39
CA PRO A 128 11.92 -15.62 -18.64
C PRO A 128 12.73 -15.06 -17.47
N VAL A 129 12.60 -15.68 -16.29
CA VAL A 129 13.36 -15.28 -15.09
C VAL A 129 14.79 -15.86 -15.11
N PHE A 130 14.98 -16.98 -15.79
CA PHE A 130 16.27 -17.68 -15.92
C PHE A 130 16.51 -18.03 -17.40
N GLY A 131 17.64 -17.58 -17.95
CA GLY A 131 17.98 -17.71 -19.38
C GLY A 131 18.25 -19.15 -19.83
N SER A 132 17.23 -20.00 -19.85
CA SER A 132 17.29 -21.40 -20.24
C SER A 132 16.34 -21.67 -21.40
N GLU A 133 16.87 -22.30 -22.45
CA GLU A 133 16.21 -22.63 -23.71
C GLU A 133 15.13 -23.71 -23.60
N ASN A 134 14.92 -24.33 -22.43
CA ASN A 134 14.08 -25.52 -22.28
C ASN A 134 12.94 -25.39 -21.23
N GLY A 135 12.11 -24.35 -21.34
CA GLY A 135 10.89 -24.20 -20.53
C GLY A 135 11.05 -23.30 -19.31
N SER A 136 11.49 -22.07 -19.53
CA SER A 136 11.79 -21.10 -18.47
C SER A 136 10.51 -20.56 -17.82
N ALA A 137 10.45 -20.69 -16.48
CA ALA A 137 9.50 -19.97 -15.64
C ALA A 137 9.58 -18.47 -15.96
N THR A 138 8.42 -17.88 -16.19
CA THR A 138 8.23 -16.48 -16.53
C THR A 138 8.02 -15.65 -15.27
N VAL A 139 8.17 -14.33 -15.36
CA VAL A 139 7.90 -13.42 -14.24
C VAL A 139 6.46 -13.60 -13.72
N GLU A 140 5.51 -13.95 -14.59
CA GLU A 140 4.12 -14.25 -14.27
C GLU A 140 3.97 -15.41 -13.28
N ASP A 141 4.78 -16.46 -13.44
CA ASP A 141 4.74 -17.66 -12.58
C ASP A 141 5.15 -17.38 -11.13
N PHE A 142 5.80 -16.23 -10.88
CA PHE A 142 6.19 -15.77 -9.54
C PHE A 142 5.26 -14.70 -8.98
N LEU A 143 4.26 -14.25 -9.74
CA LEU A 143 3.24 -13.37 -9.18
C LEU A 143 2.36 -14.19 -8.25
N ALA A 144 2.02 -13.60 -7.10
CA ALA A 144 0.99 -14.19 -6.25
C ALA A 144 -0.27 -14.36 -7.11
N ALA A 145 -0.78 -15.60 -7.19
CA ALA A 145 -2.00 -15.89 -7.91
C ALA A 145 -3.09 -14.89 -7.47
N PRO A 146 -3.96 -14.43 -8.38
CA PRO A 146 -5.10 -13.61 -7.99
C PRO A 146 -5.87 -14.39 -6.93
N VAL A 147 -5.78 -13.92 -5.68
CA VAL A 147 -6.51 -14.53 -4.56
C VAL A 147 -7.97 -14.42 -4.92
N ASP A 148 -8.67 -15.57 -4.95
CA ASP A 148 -10.11 -15.59 -5.14
C ASP A 148 -10.73 -14.55 -4.19
N PRO A 149 -11.52 -13.58 -4.70
CA PRO A 149 -12.17 -12.59 -3.86
C PRO A 149 -12.87 -13.20 -2.64
N CYS A 150 -13.47 -14.39 -2.78
CA CYS A 150 -14.09 -15.13 -1.69
C CYS A 150 -13.06 -15.57 -0.64
N GLU A 151 -11.95 -16.20 -1.06
CA GLU A 151 -10.86 -16.57 -0.15
C GLU A 151 -10.23 -15.34 0.52
N SER A 152 -10.16 -14.21 -0.18
CA SER A 152 -9.63 -12.95 0.37
C SER A 152 -10.51 -12.38 1.49
N VAL A 153 -11.84 -12.53 1.38
CA VAL A 153 -12.79 -12.09 2.41
C VAL A 153 -12.68 -12.99 3.63
N VAL A 154 -12.66 -14.31 3.43
CA VAL A 154 -12.48 -15.29 4.52
C VAL A 154 -11.14 -15.08 5.23
N ALA A 155 -10.03 -14.90 4.49
CA ALA A 155 -8.73 -14.63 5.07
C ALA A 155 -8.70 -13.33 5.89
N ARG A 156 -9.39 -12.27 5.44
CA ARG A 156 -9.52 -11.00 6.19
C ARG A 156 -10.34 -11.17 7.46
N GLU A 157 -11.42 -11.94 7.41
CA GLU A 157 -12.26 -12.24 8.56
C GLU A 157 -11.51 -13.05 9.61
N TYR A 158 -10.88 -14.16 9.20
CA TYR A 158 -10.04 -14.99 10.06
C TYR A 158 -8.87 -14.18 10.64
N GLY A 159 -8.24 -13.31 9.85
CA GLY A 159 -7.18 -12.42 10.34
C GLY A 159 -7.68 -11.42 11.39
N ARG A 160 -8.93 -10.92 11.27
CA ARG A 160 -9.54 -10.04 12.28
C ARG A 160 -9.85 -10.80 13.58
N LEU A 161 -10.43 -11.99 13.47
CA LEU A 161 -10.69 -12.86 14.62
C LEU A 161 -9.37 -13.23 15.32
N ALA A 162 -8.37 -13.65 14.56
CA ALA A 162 -7.05 -14.00 15.07
C ALA A 162 -6.41 -12.86 15.87
N ARG A 163 -6.45 -11.62 15.36
CA ARG A 163 -5.96 -10.44 16.09
C ARG A 163 -6.73 -10.19 17.37
N SER A 164 -8.06 -10.26 17.33
CA SER A 164 -8.90 -10.07 18.52
C SER A 164 -8.61 -11.09 19.62
N HIS A 165 -8.46 -12.37 19.25
CA HIS A 165 -8.04 -13.41 20.18
C HIS A 165 -6.62 -13.19 20.68
N ALA A 166 -5.69 -12.85 19.79
CA ALA A 166 -4.30 -12.60 20.14
C ALA A 166 -4.16 -11.48 21.18
N ASP A 167 -4.85 -10.36 20.99
CA ASP A 167 -4.81 -9.22 21.92
C ASP A 167 -5.32 -9.62 23.31
N ARG A 168 -6.46 -10.30 23.38
CA ARG A 168 -7.04 -10.79 24.63
C ARG A 168 -6.13 -11.80 25.34
N ILE A 169 -5.65 -12.81 24.61
CA ILE A 169 -4.77 -13.85 25.14
C ILE A 169 -3.47 -13.22 25.63
N PHE A 170 -2.89 -12.29 24.85
CA PHE A 170 -1.64 -11.61 25.18
C PHE A 170 -1.72 -10.82 26.49
N VAL A 171 -2.84 -10.13 26.75
CA VAL A 171 -3.08 -9.44 28.03
C VAL A 171 -3.02 -10.43 29.19
N GLY A 172 -3.60 -11.62 29.03
CA GLY A 172 -3.60 -12.70 30.02
C GLY A 172 -2.32 -13.55 30.05
N MET A 173 -1.29 -13.23 29.26
CA MET A 173 -0.02 -13.94 29.31
C MET A 173 0.80 -13.51 30.52
N THR A 174 1.27 -14.49 31.28
CA THR A 174 2.30 -14.30 32.29
C THR A 174 3.62 -13.89 31.64
N HIS A 175 4.48 -13.23 32.41
CA HIS A 175 5.80 -12.85 31.96
C HIS A 175 6.61 -14.05 31.41
N ARG A 176 6.48 -15.22 32.05
CA ARG A 176 7.14 -16.47 31.65
C ARG A 176 6.70 -16.97 30.29
N GLU A 177 5.39 -16.93 30.01
CA GLU A 177 4.84 -17.34 28.72
C GLU A 177 5.32 -16.40 27.61
N ARG A 178 5.34 -15.08 27.85
CA ARG A 178 5.82 -14.10 26.86
C ARG A 178 7.28 -14.35 26.48
N ILE A 179 8.16 -14.57 27.46
CA ILE A 179 9.58 -14.89 27.18
C ILE A 179 9.72 -16.23 26.46
N ALA A 180 8.94 -17.25 26.84
CA ALA A 180 9.01 -18.56 26.19
C ALA A 180 8.58 -18.50 24.71
N VAL A 181 7.50 -17.77 24.41
CA VAL A 181 7.05 -17.52 23.02
C VAL A 181 8.09 -16.70 22.26
N ALA A 182 8.66 -15.66 22.86
CA ALA A 182 9.69 -14.83 22.24
C ALA A 182 10.91 -15.67 21.83
N ALA A 183 11.43 -16.48 22.76
CA ALA A 183 12.60 -17.32 22.51
C ALA A 183 12.33 -18.35 21.40
N LYS A 184 11.16 -19.00 21.40
CA LYS A 184 10.77 -19.95 20.36
C LYS A 184 10.67 -19.31 18.97
N GLN A 185 10.08 -18.12 18.88
CA GLN A 185 9.95 -17.41 17.62
C GLN A 185 11.29 -16.84 17.14
N ALA A 186 12.20 -16.50 18.04
CA ALA A 186 13.55 -16.06 17.72
C ALA A 186 14.53 -17.21 17.39
N GLY A 187 14.09 -18.48 17.43
CA GLY A 187 14.96 -19.64 17.25
C GLY A 187 15.96 -19.87 18.39
N VAL A 188 15.81 -19.17 19.52
CA VAL A 188 16.71 -19.29 20.67
C VAL A 188 16.32 -20.50 21.51
N SER A 189 17.30 -21.33 21.85
CA SER A 189 17.08 -22.45 22.75
C SER A 189 16.58 -21.97 24.11
N LEU A 190 15.49 -22.56 24.61
CA LEU A 190 15.00 -22.30 25.98
C LEU A 190 16.00 -22.74 27.07
N ALA A 191 17.05 -23.47 26.69
CA ALA A 191 18.14 -23.87 27.57
C ALA A 191 19.27 -22.82 27.65
N SER A 192 19.19 -21.71 26.90
CA SER A 192 20.25 -20.71 26.91
C SER A 192 20.35 -20.04 28.28
N ARG A 193 21.58 -19.77 28.73
CA ARG A 193 21.81 -19.07 29.99
C ARG A 193 21.15 -17.68 30.02
N ALA A 194 21.03 -17.02 28.87
CA ALA A 194 20.32 -15.74 28.75
C ALA A 194 18.83 -15.88 29.07
N VAL A 195 18.16 -16.92 28.55
CA VAL A 195 16.75 -17.22 28.85
C VAL A 195 16.55 -17.56 30.32
N GLU A 196 17.40 -18.41 30.88
CA GLU A 196 17.30 -18.79 32.30
C GLU A 196 17.57 -17.62 33.23
N LYS A 197 18.53 -16.74 32.90
CA LYS A 197 18.85 -15.54 33.68
C LYS A 197 17.70 -14.54 33.72
N VAL A 198 17.00 -14.36 32.59
CA VAL A 198 15.86 -13.44 32.52
C VAL A 198 14.63 -13.98 33.23
N VAL A 199 14.36 -15.28 33.10
CA VAL A 199 13.17 -15.89 33.72
C VAL A 199 13.43 -16.30 35.18
N GLY A 200 14.69 -16.47 35.59
CA GLY A 200 15.09 -16.93 36.92
C GLY A 200 14.68 -18.38 37.21
N ARG A 201 14.50 -19.19 36.16
CA ARG A 201 14.02 -20.58 36.25
C ARG A 201 14.72 -21.47 35.23
N ARG A 202 14.74 -22.78 35.50
CA ARG A 202 15.31 -23.81 34.64
C ARG A 202 14.49 -24.00 33.36
N ARG A 203 15.15 -24.43 32.27
CA ARG A 203 14.56 -24.79 30.97
C ARG A 203 13.23 -25.55 31.04
N SER A 204 13.13 -26.59 31.88
CA SER A 204 11.94 -27.45 31.96
C SER A 204 10.68 -26.65 32.31
N VAL A 205 10.78 -25.75 33.29
CA VAL A 205 9.68 -24.89 33.74
C VAL A 205 9.23 -23.93 32.64
N ILE A 206 10.17 -23.42 31.83
CA ILE A 206 9.88 -22.49 30.73
C ILE A 206 9.20 -23.23 29.57
N ASN A 207 9.67 -24.43 29.24
CA ASN A 207 9.04 -25.27 28.23
C ASN A 207 7.62 -25.69 28.65
N ASP A 208 7.42 -26.06 29.91
CA ASP A 208 6.10 -26.40 30.44
C ASP A 208 5.15 -25.20 30.44
N ALA A 209 5.66 -23.99 30.68
CA ALA A 209 4.88 -22.77 30.53
C ALA A 209 4.44 -22.57 29.07
N TYR A 210 5.34 -22.76 28.09
CA TYR A 210 5.01 -22.68 26.68
C TYR A 210 3.96 -23.71 26.24
N VAL A 211 4.14 -24.99 26.61
CA VAL A 211 3.20 -26.05 26.23
C VAL A 211 1.82 -25.82 26.85
N ARG A 212 1.75 -25.44 28.12
CA ARG A 212 0.48 -25.10 28.78
C ARG A 212 -0.18 -23.88 28.14
N PHE A 213 0.61 -22.87 27.77
CA PHE A 213 0.12 -21.70 27.07
C PHE A 213 -0.51 -22.05 25.72
N VAL A 214 0.18 -22.82 24.87
CA VAL A 214 -0.35 -23.22 23.56
C VAL A 214 -1.63 -24.03 23.71
N ARG A 215 -1.68 -24.95 24.68
CA ARG A 215 -2.90 -25.73 24.97
C ARG A 215 -4.05 -24.83 25.43
N ARG A 216 -3.78 -23.88 26.33
CA ARG A 216 -4.76 -22.92 26.83
C ARG A 216 -5.31 -22.05 25.70
N ALA A 217 -4.46 -21.50 24.84
CA ALA A 217 -4.87 -20.71 23.68
C ALA A 217 -5.75 -21.53 22.71
N GLY A 218 -5.36 -22.77 22.44
CA GLY A 218 -6.16 -23.69 21.62
C GLY A 218 -7.53 -23.99 22.23
N GLN A 219 -7.59 -24.24 23.54
CA GLN A 219 -8.84 -24.50 24.26
C GLN A 219 -9.75 -23.26 24.30
N GLU A 220 -9.19 -22.07 24.51
CA GLU A 220 -9.95 -20.81 24.52
C GLU A 220 -10.63 -20.57 23.17
N ILE A 221 -9.91 -20.78 22.07
CA ILE A 221 -10.47 -20.64 20.72
C ILE A 221 -11.49 -21.74 20.44
N ALA A 222 -11.20 -23.00 20.76
CA ALA A 222 -12.15 -24.10 20.55
C ALA A 222 -13.46 -23.91 21.35
N THR A 223 -13.39 -23.33 22.56
CA THR A 223 -14.57 -23.03 23.38
C THR A 223 -15.39 -21.87 22.80
N ALA A 224 -14.75 -20.91 22.13
CA ALA A 224 -15.43 -19.78 21.51
C ALA A 224 -16.19 -20.15 20.23
N TYR A 225 -15.84 -21.28 19.60
CA TYR A 225 -16.41 -21.75 18.32
C TYR A 225 -16.78 -23.24 18.38
N PRO A 226 -17.78 -23.63 19.19
CA PRO A 226 -18.14 -25.03 19.37
C PRO A 226 -18.75 -25.68 18.11
N ASP A 227 -19.36 -24.86 17.24
CA ASP A 227 -20.07 -25.32 16.05
C ASP A 227 -19.20 -25.36 14.79
N GLU A 228 -17.96 -24.84 14.87
CA GLU A 228 -17.04 -24.77 13.73
C GLU A 228 -16.31 -26.10 13.53
N GLY A 229 -15.97 -26.39 12.28
CA GLY A 229 -15.21 -27.58 11.94
C GLY A 229 -13.80 -27.58 12.55
N ARG A 230 -13.26 -28.78 12.80
CA ARG A 230 -11.95 -28.94 13.44
C ARG A 230 -10.82 -28.26 12.64
N LYS A 231 -10.91 -28.23 11.31
CA LYS A 231 -9.86 -27.65 10.45
C LYS A 231 -9.85 -26.13 10.57
N GLU A 232 -11.03 -25.53 10.61
CA GLU A 232 -11.30 -24.11 10.73
C GLU A 232 -10.78 -23.58 12.08
N VAL A 233 -11.11 -24.28 13.16
CA VAL A 233 -10.60 -23.98 14.50
C VAL A 233 -9.07 -24.08 14.57
N ILE A 234 -8.47 -25.14 14.02
CA ILE A 234 -7.01 -25.27 13.96
C ILE A 234 -6.38 -24.13 13.16
N GLY A 235 -6.96 -23.77 12.01
CA GLY A 235 -6.51 -22.66 11.19
C GLY A 235 -6.52 -21.34 11.95
N LEU A 236 -7.60 -21.06 12.67
CA LEU A 236 -7.72 -19.87 13.51
C LEU A 236 -6.72 -19.87 14.67
N VAL A 237 -6.46 -21.03 15.30
CA VAL A 237 -5.41 -21.16 16.34
C VAL A 237 -4.03 -20.83 15.76
N VAL A 238 -3.69 -21.34 14.59
CA VAL A 238 -2.40 -21.07 13.92
C VAL A 238 -2.25 -19.58 13.61
N LEU A 239 -3.27 -18.96 13.02
CA LEU A 239 -3.27 -17.52 12.73
C LEU A 239 -3.15 -16.69 14.00
N THR A 240 -3.91 -17.04 15.04
CA THR A 240 -3.85 -16.36 16.35
C THR A 240 -2.46 -16.47 16.97
N MET A 241 -1.84 -17.65 16.91
CA MET A 241 -0.47 -17.84 17.40
C MET A 241 0.54 -16.98 16.62
N GLY A 242 0.33 -16.77 15.31
CA GLY A 242 1.10 -15.82 14.50
C GLY A 242 1.01 -14.39 15.05
N GLU A 243 -0.21 -13.89 15.26
CA GLU A 243 -0.45 -12.53 15.79
C GLU A 243 0.05 -12.36 17.25
N ILE A 244 -0.02 -13.41 18.07
CA ILE A 244 0.57 -13.42 19.42
C ILE A 244 2.09 -13.27 19.34
N LYS A 245 2.75 -13.97 18.43
CA LYS A 245 4.22 -13.88 18.25
C LYS A 245 4.63 -12.46 17.89
N GLU A 246 3.91 -11.81 16.97
CA GLU A 246 4.15 -10.41 16.61
C GLU A 246 3.97 -9.47 17.80
N SER A 247 2.93 -9.68 18.59
CA SER A 247 2.65 -8.88 19.79
C SER A 247 3.72 -9.06 20.87
N VAL A 248 4.18 -10.29 21.08
CA VAL A 248 5.30 -10.61 21.98
C VAL A 248 6.60 -9.95 21.50
N PHE A 249 6.89 -9.97 20.20
CA PHE A 249 8.09 -9.32 19.65
C PHE A 249 8.05 -7.79 19.79
N ARG A 250 6.90 -7.17 19.53
CA ARG A 250 6.70 -5.72 19.75
C ARG A 250 6.90 -5.35 21.21
N TRP A 251 6.34 -6.13 22.14
CA TRP A 251 6.54 -5.95 23.57
C TRP A 251 8.01 -6.16 23.98
N LEU A 252 8.68 -7.18 23.45
CA LEU A 252 10.09 -7.41 23.75
C LEU A 252 10.92 -6.19 23.33
N LYS A 253 10.64 -5.60 22.16
CA LYS A 253 11.39 -4.46 21.60
C LYS A 253 11.22 -3.18 22.43
N SER A 254 10.07 -2.99 23.09
CA SER A 254 9.85 -1.81 23.94
C SER A 254 10.54 -1.90 25.30
N GLU A 255 10.98 -3.10 25.70
CA GLU A 255 11.54 -3.39 27.02
C GLU A 255 13.07 -3.37 27.00
N LYS A 256 13.66 -2.25 27.42
CA LYS A 256 15.14 -2.05 27.44
C LYS A 256 15.90 -3.15 28.19
N ARG A 257 15.29 -3.77 29.21
CA ARG A 257 15.85 -4.87 30.00
C ARG A 257 16.17 -6.13 29.18
N TYR A 258 15.56 -6.29 28.00
CA TYR A 258 15.78 -7.44 27.12
C TYR A 258 16.71 -7.13 25.95
N ALA A 259 17.43 -6.00 25.97
CA ALA A 259 18.43 -5.66 24.94
C ALA A 259 19.46 -6.79 24.71
N VAL A 260 19.81 -7.56 25.74
CA VAL A 260 20.71 -8.71 25.63
C VAL A 260 20.14 -9.81 24.74
N PHE A 261 18.82 -10.04 24.78
CA PHE A 261 18.15 -10.99 23.89
C PHE A 261 18.25 -10.55 22.43
N PHE A 262 18.07 -9.26 22.14
CA PHE A 262 18.18 -8.76 20.78
C PHE A 262 19.58 -8.93 20.20
N LYS A 263 20.63 -8.76 21.01
CA LYS A 263 22.02 -8.97 20.56
C LYS A 263 22.30 -10.42 20.17
N GLU A 264 21.78 -11.39 20.92
CA GLU A 264 21.93 -12.81 20.55
C GLU A 264 21.13 -13.12 19.28
N VAL A 265 19.91 -12.58 19.15
CA VAL A 265 19.02 -12.85 18.00
C VAL A 265 19.49 -12.17 16.71
N GLU A 266 20.05 -10.97 16.77
CA GLU A 266 20.67 -10.29 15.61
C GLU A 266 21.88 -11.08 15.06
N GLY A 267 22.59 -11.82 15.91
CA GLY A 267 23.64 -12.76 15.51
C GLY A 267 23.12 -14.02 14.79
N TYR A 268 21.83 -14.35 14.92
CA TYR A 268 21.18 -15.52 14.30
C TYR A 268 20.32 -15.18 13.07
N GLY A 269 20.42 -13.96 12.55
CA GLY A 269 19.90 -13.63 11.21
C GLY A 269 18.39 -13.40 11.14
N LEU A 270 17.87 -12.47 11.93
CA LEU A 270 16.64 -11.76 11.54
C LEU A 270 17.03 -10.58 10.63
N ARG A 271 17.11 -10.84 9.32
CA ARG A 271 16.93 -9.81 8.28
C ARG A 271 15.47 -9.80 7.85
#